data_AF-A0A2E0JET2-F1
#
_entry.id   AF-A0A2E0JET2-F1
#
_cell.length_a   1.000
_cell.length_b   1.000
_cell.length_c   1.000
_cell.angle_alpha   90.00
_cell.angle_beta   90.00
_cell.angle_gamma   90.00
#
_symmetry.space_group_name_H-M   'P 1'
#
loop_
_entity.id
_entity.type
_entity.pdbx_description
1 polymer ?
#
loop_
_entity_poly.entity_id
_entity_poly.type
_entity_poly.pdbx_seq_one_letter_code
_entity_poly.pdbx_strand_id
1 'polypeptide(L)'
;MLKTVLFVVIVLIIALGGGAGSTWLALESTRSIGSVEVGPWVTFPNQGTREADPYSRARSARLGQLSLGQAEGVVFVAVTDGDGRPLLRQCTYRLKGELPPTRFFTLHATGENRQILSAPARFPSALHSQDLLWRDGQTLDVIVSPHPQPDNWMAIAGNGSMQLVLTLVDTPISTGARVGETGLPGISRVDCDA
;
A
#
# COMPACT_ATOMS: atom_id res chain seq x y z
N MET A 1 -1.21 -51.11 -15.12
CA MET A 1 -0.84 -49.88 -15.87
C MET A 1 -1.77 -48.71 -15.54
N LEU A 2 -3.09 -48.83 -15.72
CA LEU A 2 -4.05 -47.73 -15.45
C LEU A 2 -3.99 -47.17 -14.02
N LYS A 3 -3.85 -48.04 -13.00
CA LYS A 3 -3.75 -47.63 -11.59
C LYS A 3 -2.50 -46.76 -11.31
N THR A 4 -1.37 -47.09 -11.94
CA THR A 4 -0.13 -46.32 -11.81
C THR A 4 -0.26 -44.96 -12.49
N VAL A 5 -0.84 -44.91 -13.69
CA VAL A 5 -1.12 -43.67 -14.41
C VAL A 5 -2.04 -42.76 -13.59
N LEU A 6 -3.11 -43.32 -13.00
CA LEU A 6 -4.02 -42.58 -12.14
C LEU A 6 -3.30 -41.95 -10.94
N PHE A 7 -2.47 -42.71 -10.22
CA PHE A 7 -1.70 -42.15 -9.10
C PHE A 7 -0.71 -41.07 -9.52
N VAL A 8 -0.03 -41.24 -10.65
CA VAL A 8 0.87 -40.22 -11.18
C VAL A 8 0.11 -38.93 -11.50
N VAL A 9 -1.05 -39.04 -12.16
CA VAL A 9 -1.89 -37.87 -12.46
C VAL A 9 -2.37 -37.17 -11.19
N ILE A 10 -2.81 -37.93 -10.17
CA ILE A 10 -3.23 -37.35 -8.88
C ILE A 10 -2.06 -36.60 -8.21
N VAL A 11 -0.88 -37.20 -8.18
CA VAL A 11 0.31 -36.55 -7.60
C VAL A 11 0.67 -35.29 -8.36
N LEU A 12 0.61 -35.30 -9.69
CA LEU A 12 0.87 -34.10 -10.51
C LEU A 12 -0.17 -33.01 -10.26
N ILE A 13 -1.46 -33.34 -10.15
CA ILE A 13 -2.52 -32.37 -9.84
C ILE A 13 -2.28 -31.75 -8.47
N ILE A 14 -1.94 -32.55 -7.46
CA ILE A 14 -1.68 -32.04 -6.11
C ILE A 14 -0.42 -31.17 -6.10
N ALA A 15 0.66 -31.61 -6.72
CA ALA A 15 1.92 -30.88 -6.75
C ALA A 15 1.79 -29.55 -7.50
N LEU A 16 1.22 -29.57 -8.70
CA LEU A 16 1.04 -28.36 -9.52
C LEU A 16 -0.05 -27.46 -8.97
N GLY A 17 -1.21 -28.01 -8.60
CA GLY A 17 -2.32 -27.25 -8.05
C GLY A 17 -2.00 -26.66 -6.67
N GLY A 18 -1.36 -27.45 -5.81
CA GLY A 18 -0.90 -26.99 -4.50
C GLY A 18 0.19 -25.92 -4.62
N GLY A 19 1.20 -26.15 -5.46
CA GLY A 19 2.30 -25.19 -5.66
C GLY A 19 1.85 -23.89 -6.33
N ALA A 20 0.97 -23.98 -7.33
CA ALA A 20 0.39 -22.79 -7.98
C ALA A 20 -0.53 -22.03 -7.00
N GLY A 21 -1.37 -22.76 -6.24
CA GLY A 21 -2.25 -22.18 -5.24
C GLY A 21 -1.48 -21.47 -4.12
N SER A 22 -0.42 -22.08 -3.59
CA SER A 22 0.40 -21.46 -2.56
C SER A 22 1.10 -20.21 -3.05
N THR A 23 1.62 -20.24 -4.29
CA THR A 23 2.24 -19.06 -4.91
C THR A 23 1.21 -17.95 -5.12
N TRP A 24 0.01 -18.30 -5.59
CA TRP A 24 -1.07 -17.34 -5.79
C TRP A 24 -1.46 -16.62 -4.49
N LEU A 25 -1.58 -17.37 -3.38
CA LEU A 25 -1.85 -16.81 -2.05
C LEU A 25 -0.73 -15.89 -1.58
N ALA A 26 0.54 -16.28 -1.78
CA ALA A 26 1.69 -15.46 -1.40
C ALA A 26 1.73 -14.12 -2.15
N LEU A 27 1.30 -14.10 -3.42
CA LEU A 27 1.29 -12.89 -4.26
C LEU A 27 0.13 -11.93 -3.94
N GLU A 28 -0.97 -12.42 -3.38
CA GLU A 28 -2.13 -11.59 -3.04
C GLU A 28 -1.97 -10.83 -1.72
N SER A 29 -1.18 -11.37 -0.79
CA SER A 29 -0.97 -10.74 0.51
C SER A 29 -0.23 -9.41 0.40
N THR A 30 -0.71 -8.39 1.13
CA THR A 30 0.00 -7.11 1.30
C THR A 30 1.25 -7.29 2.17
N ARG A 31 1.22 -8.25 3.11
CA ARG A 31 2.33 -8.62 4.00
C ARG A 31 2.87 -9.96 3.55
N SER A 32 4.02 -9.95 2.90
CA SER A 32 4.58 -11.17 2.29
C SER A 32 6.10 -11.14 2.33
N ILE A 33 6.71 -12.18 1.75
CA ILE A 33 8.17 -12.26 1.61
C ILE A 33 8.69 -10.99 0.93
N GLY A 34 9.74 -10.40 1.50
CA GLY A 34 10.36 -9.17 1.00
C GLY A 34 9.69 -7.87 1.46
N SER A 35 8.58 -7.93 2.21
CA SER A 35 7.95 -6.72 2.75
C SER A 35 8.62 -6.22 4.02
N VAL A 36 8.67 -4.90 4.18
CA VAL A 36 9.08 -4.21 5.41
C VAL A 36 7.89 -3.44 5.96
N GLU A 37 7.66 -3.55 7.26
CA GLU A 37 6.58 -2.86 7.97
C GLU A 37 7.10 -1.66 8.76
N VAL A 38 6.36 -0.57 8.74
CA VAL A 38 6.62 0.67 9.47
C VAL A 38 5.29 1.18 10.02
N GLY A 39 4.95 0.77 11.24
CA GLY A 39 3.62 1.00 11.81
C GLY A 39 2.52 0.35 10.95
N PRO A 40 1.48 1.10 10.51
CA PRO A 40 0.43 0.54 9.65
C PRO A 40 0.84 0.41 8.18
N TRP A 41 2.02 0.91 7.80
CA TRP A 41 2.50 0.94 6.42
C TRP A 41 3.35 -0.29 6.10
N VAL A 42 3.20 -0.79 4.88
CA VAL A 42 3.98 -1.90 4.32
C VAL A 42 4.61 -1.46 3.02
N THR A 43 5.87 -1.82 2.78
CA THR A 43 6.56 -1.54 1.52
C THR A 43 7.42 -2.72 1.07
N PHE A 44 7.78 -2.74 -0.21
CA PHE A 44 8.67 -3.72 -0.83
C PHE A 44 9.89 -2.98 -1.39
N PRO A 45 10.90 -2.67 -0.56
CA PRO A 45 11.96 -1.72 -0.93
C PRO A 45 12.82 -2.21 -2.10
N ASN A 46 12.99 -3.52 -2.24
CA ASN A 46 13.83 -4.11 -3.27
C ASN A 46 13.07 -4.43 -4.57
N GLN A 47 11.77 -4.14 -4.66
CA GLN A 47 10.91 -4.62 -5.76
C GLN A 47 11.33 -4.12 -7.15
N GLY A 48 11.87 -2.90 -7.24
CA GLY A 48 12.38 -2.31 -8.49
C GLY A 48 13.90 -2.46 -8.69
N THR A 49 14.58 -3.30 -7.92
CA THR A 49 16.05 -3.44 -7.95
C THR A 49 16.46 -4.77 -8.57
N ARG A 50 17.78 -4.94 -8.81
CA ARG A 50 18.33 -6.24 -9.24
C ARG A 50 18.24 -7.32 -8.15
N GLU A 51 18.05 -6.92 -6.90
CA GLU A 51 17.93 -7.81 -5.75
C GLU A 51 16.47 -8.21 -5.45
N ALA A 52 15.52 -7.80 -6.30
CA ALA A 52 14.11 -8.18 -6.17
C ALA A 52 13.97 -9.71 -6.10
N ASP A 53 13.38 -10.19 -5.01
CA ASP A 53 13.13 -11.62 -4.82
C ASP A 53 12.11 -12.14 -5.87
N PRO A 54 12.06 -13.48 -6.11
CA PRO A 54 11.17 -14.04 -7.11
C PRO A 54 9.68 -13.71 -6.91
N TYR A 55 9.21 -13.55 -5.66
CA TYR A 55 7.82 -13.21 -5.38
C TYR A 55 7.55 -11.74 -5.68
N SER A 56 8.45 -10.83 -5.30
CA SER A 56 8.36 -9.41 -5.67
C SER A 56 8.30 -9.21 -7.19
N ARG A 57 9.15 -9.93 -7.94
CA ARG A 57 9.14 -9.89 -9.42
C ARG A 57 7.84 -10.43 -10.01
N ALA A 58 7.36 -11.57 -9.52
CA ALA A 58 6.09 -12.15 -9.96
C ALA A 58 4.91 -11.23 -9.63
N ARG A 59 4.94 -10.57 -8.48
CA ARG A 59 3.93 -9.59 -8.04
C ARG A 59 3.92 -8.37 -8.98
N SER A 60 5.06 -7.76 -9.26
CA SER A 60 5.14 -6.64 -10.21
C SER A 60 4.61 -7.01 -11.60
N ALA A 61 5.00 -8.19 -12.10
CA ALA A 61 4.54 -8.70 -13.39
C ALA A 61 3.02 -8.92 -13.43
N ARG A 62 2.45 -9.52 -12.37
CA ARG A 62 1.00 -9.77 -12.26
C ARG A 62 0.19 -8.47 -12.19
N LEU A 63 0.73 -7.45 -11.54
CA LEU A 63 0.03 -6.18 -11.33
C LEU A 63 0.27 -5.18 -12.47
N GLY A 64 1.17 -5.48 -13.42
CA GLY A 64 1.59 -4.54 -14.45
C GLY A 64 2.22 -3.26 -13.85
N GLN A 65 2.80 -3.35 -12.66
CA GLN A 65 3.34 -2.20 -11.94
C GLN A 65 4.77 -1.91 -12.39
N LEU A 66 5.03 -0.66 -12.77
CA LEU A 66 6.39 -0.15 -12.90
C LEU A 66 6.93 0.12 -11.50
N SER A 67 7.79 -0.77 -11.02
CA SER A 67 8.38 -0.67 -9.68
C SER A 67 9.48 0.39 -9.69
N LEU A 68 9.50 1.25 -8.67
CA LEU A 68 10.52 2.29 -8.52
C LEU A 68 11.86 1.66 -8.15
N GLY A 69 12.93 2.10 -8.82
CA GLY A 69 14.30 1.73 -8.50
C GLY A 69 14.80 2.40 -7.21
N GLN A 70 15.96 1.94 -6.71
CA GLN A 70 16.53 2.44 -5.44
C GLN A 70 16.71 3.96 -5.39
N ALA A 71 17.00 4.62 -6.52
CA ALA A 71 17.20 6.07 -6.58
C ALA A 71 15.95 6.85 -7.04
N GLU A 72 14.83 6.18 -7.31
CA GLU A 72 13.62 6.82 -7.83
C GLU A 72 12.61 7.10 -6.72
N GLY A 73 12.41 6.15 -5.81
CA GLY A 73 11.49 6.32 -4.68
C GLY A 73 11.01 5.01 -4.06
N VAL A 74 10.02 5.12 -3.19
CA VAL A 74 9.44 3.99 -2.44
C VAL A 74 7.93 4.17 -2.29
N VAL A 75 7.19 3.07 -2.39
CA VAL A 75 5.72 3.05 -2.22
C VAL A 75 5.37 2.33 -0.92
N PHE A 76 4.63 3.01 -0.06
CA PHE A 76 4.05 2.46 1.16
C PHE A 76 2.55 2.24 0.98
N VAL A 77 2.06 1.09 1.44
CA VAL A 77 0.65 0.72 1.39
C VAL A 77 0.17 0.40 2.80
N ALA A 78 -0.93 1.00 3.22
CA ALA A 78 -1.61 0.68 4.47
C ALA A 78 -3.00 0.12 4.17
N VAL A 79 -3.33 -1.01 4.81
CA VAL A 79 -4.66 -1.66 4.73
C VAL A 79 -5.38 -1.66 6.08
N THR A 80 -4.68 -1.26 7.14
CA THR A 80 -5.23 -1.11 8.50
C THR A 80 -4.89 0.27 9.05
N ASP A 81 -5.65 0.70 10.06
CA ASP A 81 -5.24 1.80 10.94
C ASP A 81 -4.19 1.33 11.97
N GLY A 82 -3.73 2.25 12.83
CA GLY A 82 -2.74 2.01 13.87
C GLY A 82 -3.19 1.01 14.95
N ASP A 83 -4.50 0.79 15.09
CA ASP A 83 -5.08 -0.21 15.99
C ASP A 83 -5.25 -1.58 15.30
N GLY A 84 -4.80 -1.72 14.05
CA GLY A 84 -4.91 -2.96 13.27
C GLY A 84 -6.30 -3.21 12.68
N ARG A 85 -7.22 -2.25 12.72
CA ARG A 85 -8.55 -2.41 12.13
C ARG A 85 -8.49 -2.11 10.63
N PRO A 86 -9.23 -2.84 9.77
CA PRO A 86 -9.20 -2.62 8.32
C PRO A 86 -9.67 -1.21 7.96
N LEU A 87 -9.02 -0.60 6.98
CA LEU A 87 -9.44 0.71 6.45
C LEU A 87 -10.72 0.57 5.63
N LEU A 88 -11.72 1.38 5.93
CA LEU A 88 -13.05 1.33 5.34
C LEU A 88 -13.42 2.68 4.73
N ARG A 89 -14.08 2.67 3.57
CA ARG A 89 -14.39 3.87 2.78
C ARG A 89 -15.45 4.78 3.43
N GLN A 90 -16.28 4.22 4.29
CA GLN A 90 -17.30 4.92 5.07
C GLN A 90 -16.77 5.51 6.39
N CYS A 91 -15.45 5.46 6.62
CA CYS A 91 -14.83 5.97 7.85
C CYS A 91 -13.92 7.17 7.56
N THR A 92 -13.77 8.01 8.57
CA THR A 92 -12.83 9.13 8.59
C THR A 92 -11.54 8.73 9.29
N TYR A 93 -10.41 9.01 8.65
CA TYR A 93 -9.07 8.75 9.18
C TYR A 93 -8.25 10.02 9.23
N ARG A 94 -7.41 10.16 10.25
CA ARG A 94 -6.40 11.21 10.35
C ARG A 94 -5.01 10.60 10.26
N LEU A 95 -4.28 11.04 9.25
CA LEU A 95 -2.88 10.72 9.01
C LEU A 95 -2.04 11.81 9.63
N LYS A 96 -1.29 11.49 10.68
CA LYS A 96 -0.48 12.47 11.39
C LYS A 96 0.88 11.92 11.78
N GLY A 97 1.92 12.69 11.52
CA GLY A 97 3.28 12.36 11.95
C GLY A 97 4.35 12.85 10.99
N GLU A 98 5.60 12.51 11.30
CA GLU A 98 6.73 12.90 10.47
C GLU A 98 6.63 12.23 9.10
N LEU A 99 6.98 13.00 8.07
CA LEU A 99 7.34 12.46 6.77
C LEU A 99 8.84 12.55 6.63
N PRO A 100 9.48 11.50 6.13
CA PRO A 100 10.90 11.56 5.89
C PRO A 100 11.24 12.54 4.76
N PRO A 101 12.52 12.97 4.66
CA PRO A 101 12.98 13.79 3.57
C PRO A 101 12.64 13.15 2.21
N THR A 102 11.92 13.88 1.38
CA THR A 102 11.53 13.46 0.02
C THR A 102 11.32 14.70 -0.81
N ARG A 103 11.67 14.64 -2.10
CA ARG A 103 11.43 15.77 -3.00
C ARG A 103 9.95 15.99 -3.29
N PHE A 104 9.19 14.91 -3.36
CA PHE A 104 7.78 14.92 -3.71
C PHE A 104 7.10 13.67 -3.16
N PHE A 105 5.85 13.80 -2.72
CA PHE A 105 5.04 12.62 -2.39
C PHE A 105 3.64 12.72 -2.96
N THR A 106 3.01 11.56 -3.13
CA THR A 106 1.58 11.44 -3.40
C THR A 106 0.90 10.54 -2.38
N LEU A 107 -0.35 10.84 -2.07
CA LEU A 107 -1.22 10.05 -1.24
C LEU A 107 -2.54 9.82 -2.00
N HIS A 108 -2.97 8.58 -2.13
CA HIS A 108 -4.26 8.26 -2.73
C HIS A 108 -4.86 7.00 -2.11
N ALA A 109 -6.14 6.75 -2.37
CA ALA A 109 -6.84 5.55 -1.95
C ALA A 109 -7.07 4.59 -3.12
N THR A 110 -7.01 3.30 -2.84
CA THR A 110 -7.33 2.21 -3.78
C THR A 110 -8.32 1.22 -3.15
N GLY A 111 -9.07 0.50 -3.98
CA GLY A 111 -9.93 -0.61 -3.54
C GLY A 111 -9.13 -1.91 -3.32
N GLU A 112 -9.82 -3.00 -2.97
CA GLU A 112 -9.18 -4.32 -2.79
C GLU A 112 -8.41 -4.79 -4.03
N ASN A 113 -8.99 -4.63 -5.23
CA ASN A 113 -8.32 -4.98 -6.47
C ASN A 113 -7.35 -3.89 -6.95
N ARG A 114 -6.95 -2.96 -6.07
CA ARG A 114 -5.96 -1.89 -6.30
C ARG A 114 -6.35 -0.89 -7.38
N GLN A 115 -7.62 -0.87 -7.80
CA GLN A 115 -8.16 0.21 -8.61
C GLN A 115 -8.11 1.53 -7.81
N ILE A 116 -7.71 2.62 -8.45
CA ILE A 116 -7.76 3.95 -7.84
C ILE A 116 -9.22 4.28 -7.53
N LEU A 117 -9.48 4.69 -6.28
CA LEU A 117 -10.81 5.13 -5.89
C LEU A 117 -11.03 6.56 -6.37
N SER A 118 -12.11 6.78 -7.11
CA SER A 118 -12.53 8.13 -7.49
C SER A 118 -13.25 8.82 -6.33
N ALA A 119 -13.03 10.11 -6.19
CA ALA A 119 -13.82 11.00 -5.34
C ALA A 119 -14.99 11.59 -6.15
N PRO A 120 -16.01 12.19 -5.50
CA PRO A 120 -17.02 12.97 -6.20
C PRO A 120 -16.34 14.05 -7.04
N ALA A 121 -16.81 14.28 -8.28
CA ALA A 121 -16.13 14.98 -9.38
C ALA A 121 -15.57 16.40 -9.10
N ARG A 122 -15.82 16.96 -7.91
CA ARG A 122 -15.39 18.31 -7.49
C ARG A 122 -14.28 18.30 -6.42
N PHE A 123 -13.85 17.13 -5.94
CA PHE A 123 -12.90 17.03 -4.83
C PHE A 123 -11.70 16.16 -5.16
N PRO A 124 -10.52 16.45 -4.57
CA PRO A 124 -9.30 15.68 -4.82
C PRO A 124 -9.41 14.27 -4.22
N SER A 125 -9.30 13.25 -5.09
CA SER A 125 -9.19 11.83 -4.71
C SER A 125 -7.76 11.38 -4.38
N ALA A 126 -6.81 12.29 -4.59
CA ALA A 126 -5.40 12.13 -4.30
C ALA A 126 -4.85 13.49 -3.86
N LEU A 127 -3.85 13.46 -2.99
CA LEU A 127 -3.10 14.64 -2.56
C LEU A 127 -1.64 14.48 -2.95
N HIS A 128 -0.96 15.60 -3.17
CA HIS A 128 0.49 15.61 -3.31
C HIS A 128 1.12 16.73 -2.49
N SER A 129 2.45 16.66 -2.28
CA SER A 129 3.17 17.57 -1.38
C SER A 129 2.96 19.06 -1.66
N GLN A 130 2.69 19.44 -2.91
CA GLN A 130 2.48 20.83 -3.34
C GLN A 130 1.03 21.33 -3.14
N ASP A 131 0.07 20.44 -2.86
CA ASP A 131 -1.34 20.80 -2.62
C ASP A 131 -1.65 21.01 -1.13
N LEU A 132 -0.67 20.70 -0.26
CA LEU A 132 -0.88 20.73 1.18
C LEU A 132 -0.57 22.09 1.78
N LEU A 133 -1.42 22.47 2.72
CA LEU A 133 -1.16 23.52 3.69
C LEU A 133 -0.26 22.95 4.79
N TRP A 134 0.99 23.38 4.79
CA TRP A 134 1.94 23.15 5.86
C TRP A 134 1.84 24.31 6.84
N ARG A 135 1.80 24.03 8.15
CA ARG A 135 2.03 25.09 9.16
C ARG A 135 3.44 24.97 9.74
N ASP A 136 3.89 25.98 10.46
CA ASP A 136 5.31 26.11 10.83
C ASP A 136 5.82 24.98 11.73
N GLY A 137 6.92 24.35 11.31
CA GLY A 137 7.60 23.25 12.04
C GLY A 137 6.96 21.87 11.89
N GLN A 138 6.10 21.64 10.88
CA GLN A 138 5.09 20.58 10.98
C GLN A 138 5.36 19.25 10.28
N THR A 139 5.02 18.22 11.04
CA THR A 139 4.57 16.89 10.63
C THR A 139 3.41 16.96 9.65
N LEU A 140 3.28 15.96 8.78
CA LEU A 140 2.08 15.77 7.97
C LEU A 140 0.84 15.70 8.88
N ASP A 141 -0.24 16.35 8.46
CA ASP A 141 -1.57 16.23 9.06
C ASP A 141 -2.61 16.29 7.92
N VAL A 142 -3.21 15.15 7.62
CA VAL A 142 -4.18 14.96 6.52
C VAL A 142 -5.38 14.20 7.04
N ILE A 143 -6.58 14.64 6.69
CA ILE A 143 -7.82 13.90 6.96
C ILE A 143 -8.28 13.21 5.68
N VAL A 144 -8.55 11.92 5.76
CA VAL A 144 -9.15 11.11 4.69
C VAL A 144 -10.57 10.79 5.08
N SER A 145 -11.55 11.27 4.34
CA SER A 145 -12.96 11.25 4.78
C SER A 145 -13.94 11.25 3.62
N PRO A 146 -15.08 10.53 3.72
CA PRO A 146 -16.18 10.67 2.77
C PRO A 146 -16.93 12.00 2.93
N HIS A 147 -16.81 12.62 4.11
CA HIS A 147 -17.39 13.91 4.45
C HIS A 147 -16.38 15.05 4.26
N PRO A 148 -16.80 16.27 3.83
CA PRO A 148 -15.92 17.44 3.77
C PRO A 148 -15.27 17.75 5.11
N GLN A 149 -13.98 18.05 5.08
CA GLN A 149 -13.17 18.37 6.26
C GLN A 149 -12.37 19.65 6.04
N PRO A 150 -12.06 20.41 7.10
CA PRO A 150 -11.19 21.57 6.99
C PRO A 150 -9.73 21.16 6.71
N ASP A 151 -8.93 22.13 6.29
CA ASP A 151 -7.49 21.98 6.01
C ASP A 151 -7.18 20.93 4.92
N ASN A 152 -6.16 20.10 5.15
CA ASN A 152 -5.69 19.08 4.21
C ASN A 152 -6.65 17.88 4.21
N TRP A 153 -7.62 17.90 3.31
CA TRP A 153 -8.60 16.83 3.17
C TRP A 153 -8.46 16.07 1.85
N MET A 154 -8.40 14.74 1.95
CA MET A 154 -8.52 13.83 0.80
C MET A 154 -9.93 13.22 0.80
N ALA A 155 -10.67 13.45 -0.29
CA ALA A 155 -12.01 12.93 -0.43
C ALA A 155 -11.97 11.45 -0.83
N ILE A 156 -12.78 10.65 -0.13
CA ILE A 156 -13.12 9.28 -0.52
C ILE A 156 -14.63 9.16 -0.70
N ALA A 157 -15.09 8.08 -1.29
CA ALA A 157 -16.53 7.83 -1.47
C ALA A 157 -16.81 6.34 -1.49
N GLY A 158 -18.08 5.97 -1.29
CA GLY A 158 -18.57 4.59 -1.33
C GLY A 158 -18.26 3.79 -0.07
N ASN A 159 -18.55 2.49 -0.12
CA ASN A 159 -18.43 1.57 1.01
C ASN A 159 -17.44 0.44 0.72
N GLY A 160 -16.99 -0.22 1.78
CA GLY A 160 -16.10 -1.38 1.71
C GLY A 160 -14.67 -1.03 2.09
N SER A 161 -13.80 -2.03 2.02
CA SER A 161 -12.37 -1.90 2.32
C SER A 161 -11.65 -1.01 1.31
N MET A 162 -10.61 -0.34 1.80
CA MET A 162 -9.68 0.44 0.98
C MET A 162 -8.24 0.25 1.44
N GLN A 163 -7.32 0.70 0.62
CA GLN A 163 -5.91 0.80 0.94
C GLN A 163 -5.46 2.23 0.71
N LEU A 164 -4.64 2.76 1.60
CA LEU A 164 -3.96 4.03 1.39
C LEU A 164 -2.58 3.77 0.81
N VAL A 165 -2.23 4.54 -0.21
CA VAL A 165 -0.97 4.40 -0.94
C VAL A 165 -0.22 5.72 -0.86
N LEU A 166 0.93 5.70 -0.19
CA LEU A 166 1.85 6.81 -0.03
C LEU A 166 3.11 6.54 -0.86
N THR A 167 3.34 7.35 -1.89
CA THR A 167 4.54 7.26 -2.72
C THR A 167 5.49 8.39 -2.35
N LEU A 168 6.73 8.07 -2.03
CA LEU A 168 7.80 9.04 -1.78
C LEU A 168 8.78 8.99 -2.95
N VAL A 169 9.02 10.12 -3.60
CA VAL A 169 9.89 10.24 -4.78
C VAL A 169 11.18 10.94 -4.39
N ASP A 170 12.32 10.43 -4.87
CA ASP A 170 13.65 10.98 -4.59
C ASP A 170 13.84 11.15 -3.07
N THR A 171 13.85 10.02 -2.36
CA THR A 171 13.98 9.94 -0.90
C THR A 171 15.16 9.04 -0.52
N PRO A 172 16.00 9.40 0.46
CA PRO A 172 17.14 8.57 0.87
C PRO A 172 16.72 7.23 1.49
N ILE A 173 15.44 7.04 1.80
CA ILE A 173 14.94 5.77 2.37
C ILE A 173 14.97 4.65 1.33
N SER A 174 14.89 4.98 0.04
CA SER A 174 14.93 3.98 -1.02
C SER A 174 16.35 3.44 -1.30
N THR A 175 17.41 4.11 -0.80
CA THR A 175 18.82 3.76 -1.08
C THR A 175 19.59 3.08 0.08
N GLY A 176 18.91 2.63 1.13
CA GLY A 176 19.56 1.80 2.17
C GLY A 176 19.50 2.33 3.60
N ALA A 177 18.59 3.24 3.93
CA ALA A 177 18.22 3.45 5.32
C ALA A 177 17.44 2.24 5.83
N ARG A 178 17.51 1.97 7.13
CA ARG A 178 16.62 1.01 7.80
C ARG A 178 15.20 1.56 7.63
N VAL A 179 14.52 1.14 6.56
CA VAL A 179 13.14 1.54 6.24
C VAL A 179 12.24 1.37 7.48
N GLY A 180 12.50 0.33 8.28
CA GLY A 180 11.86 0.04 9.57
C GLY A 180 12.09 1.06 10.71
N GLU A 181 13.05 1.96 10.61
CA GLU A 181 13.36 2.99 11.63
C GLU A 181 12.90 4.39 11.22
N THR A 182 12.28 4.53 10.05
CA THR A 182 11.82 5.81 9.57
C THR A 182 10.51 6.19 10.21
N GLY A 183 10.38 7.43 10.68
CA GLY A 183 9.08 8.00 11.03
C GLY A 183 8.17 8.11 9.80
N LEU A 184 7.02 7.45 9.85
CA LEU A 184 5.91 7.64 8.91
C LEU A 184 4.68 8.14 9.67
N PRO A 185 3.75 8.84 9.00
CA PRO A 185 2.52 9.30 9.62
C PRO A 185 1.70 8.10 10.12
N GLY A 186 1.29 8.15 11.39
CA GLY A 186 0.33 7.18 11.93
C GLY A 186 -1.05 7.39 11.31
N ILE A 187 -1.84 6.32 11.24
CA ILE A 187 -3.21 6.34 10.72
C ILE A 187 -4.15 6.08 11.89
N SER A 188 -4.98 7.06 12.24
CA SER A 188 -5.96 6.93 13.33
C SER A 188 -7.38 7.05 12.79
N ARG A 189 -8.28 6.17 13.24
CA ARG A 189 -9.70 6.25 12.90
C ARG A 189 -10.37 7.29 13.80
N VAL A 190 -11.02 8.28 13.20
CA VAL A 190 -11.69 9.36 13.91
C VAL A 190 -13.16 9.04 14.12
N ASP A 191 -13.84 8.64 13.06
CA ASP A 191 -15.27 8.35 13.07
C ASP A 191 -15.65 7.40 11.92
N CYS A 192 -16.82 6.80 11.99
CA CYS A 192 -17.40 6.01 10.90
C CYS A 192 -18.89 6.28 10.77
N ASP A 193 -19.36 6.33 9.53
CA ASP A 193 -20.78 6.40 9.26
C ASP A 193 -21.47 5.15 9.81
N ALA A 194 -22.61 5.36 10.48
CA ALA A 194 -23.42 4.33 11.12
C ALA A 194 -24.19 3.47 10.10
#